data_AF-A0A960RVB3-F1
#
_entry.id   AF-A0A960RVB3-F1
#
_cell.length_a   1.000
_cell.length_b   1.000
_cell.length_c   1.000
_cell.angle_alpha   90.00
_cell.angle_beta   90.00
_cell.angle_gamma   90.00
#
_symmetry.space_group_name_H-M   'P 1'
#
loop_
_entity.id
_entity.type
_entity.pdbx_description
1 polymer ?
#
loop_
_entity_poly.entity_id
_entity_poly.type
_entity_poly.pdbx_seq_one_letter_code
_entity_poly.pdbx_strand_id
1 'polypeptide(L)'
;MFCLKNLLNKDASRALHEFARSCVSEEDLFKKIKEEPSWVISIFENMNLEREESAPLAAKMLYHISLDDLENPMVKNVETVIRNKGLLNRGADTDFLLKKGDELPLLAHRSILALESPYFRVMKGFKESQEGTLKVEEAFTPEVIKHVVDYLYFSDERRNEFITTVDKALLPSIAALADLWEVEELRAACDEDLCNSLAEISLEKSDIDDWLLPPAKAPKKGTEEGSKDSNASESSQNSQSSSDSPIEEEPQPQIAAFLPKFAMLLKFIKKEAGEGEIESVIEEMLTKDGAVRLAAKCTPEEIKAFATLKTEFGKVCRIPEGTFGLAEWEHTFPVIIKPKWVPPLPKNIHAILEQEDPTEPGKKLKETCAFFLRPEKVILREEDGSEKKSYLTFEVVNKLTGMPKNRSQWVLYSIPSSLWDHLRAMPATEAGWVLIRKEMIPGSRFKSFENQKRLLKEKFEVPTIMDAALLYVITHANEGKRLYRSENYTRCQEKFEHHQTMVGGSNYSELIVDYNETYTPIAPGLSGVWKF
;
A
#
# COMPACT_ATOMS: atom_id res chain seq x y z
N MET A 1 40.43 -23.99 23.15
CA MET A 1 41.52 -24.76 22.52
C MET A 1 40.93 -25.40 21.27
N PHE A 2 41.32 -24.92 20.09
CA PHE A 2 40.80 -25.44 18.83
C PHE A 2 41.18 -26.93 18.68
N CYS A 3 40.21 -27.82 18.53
CA CYS A 3 40.47 -29.25 18.35
C CYS A 3 39.60 -29.80 17.23
N LEU A 4 39.97 -29.54 15.97
CA LEU A 4 39.30 -30.08 14.79
C LEU A 4 39.09 -31.60 14.89
N LYS A 5 40.06 -32.32 15.51
CA LYS A 5 39.97 -33.76 15.77
C LYS A 5 38.69 -34.15 16.52
N ASN A 6 38.20 -33.32 17.44
CA ASN A 6 36.99 -33.62 18.20
C ASN A 6 35.72 -33.45 17.35
N LEU A 7 35.75 -32.65 16.30
CA LEU A 7 34.61 -32.39 15.41
C LEU A 7 34.47 -33.44 14.30
N LEU A 8 35.54 -34.20 14.04
CA LEU A 8 35.55 -35.29 13.06
C LEU A 8 34.92 -36.58 13.63
N ASN A 9 34.26 -37.33 12.75
CA ASN A 9 33.77 -38.68 13.00
C ASN A 9 34.94 -39.61 13.35
N LYS A 10 34.68 -40.59 14.23
CA LYS A 10 35.71 -41.55 14.68
C LYS A 10 36.24 -42.43 13.53
N ASP A 11 35.43 -42.61 12.49
CA ASP A 11 35.73 -43.44 11.34
C ASP A 11 36.43 -42.66 10.21
N ALA A 12 36.76 -41.38 10.45
CA ALA A 12 37.53 -40.57 9.52
C ALA A 12 38.89 -41.21 9.19
N SER A 13 39.37 -40.99 7.98
CA SER A 13 40.63 -41.56 7.53
C SER A 13 41.78 -41.14 8.44
N ARG A 14 42.77 -42.03 8.60
CA ARG A 14 43.97 -41.73 9.40
C ARG A 14 44.68 -40.46 8.90
N ALA A 15 44.74 -40.25 7.59
CA ALA A 15 45.32 -39.07 6.97
C ALA A 15 44.58 -37.78 7.38
N LEU A 16 43.24 -37.80 7.40
CA LEU A 16 42.44 -36.66 7.84
C LEU A 16 42.64 -36.35 9.33
N HIS A 17 42.75 -37.39 10.17
CA HIS A 17 43.07 -37.20 11.58
C HIS A 17 44.50 -36.66 11.81
N GLU A 18 45.47 -37.06 11.00
CA GLU A 18 46.84 -36.54 11.05
C GLU A 18 46.89 -35.08 10.57
N PHE A 19 46.19 -34.75 9.47
CA PHE A 19 45.98 -33.38 9.01
C PHE A 19 45.36 -32.51 10.11
N ALA A 20 44.25 -32.96 10.72
CA ALA A 20 43.57 -32.22 11.77
C ALA A 20 44.43 -32.00 13.02
N ARG A 21 45.30 -32.95 13.39
CA ARG A 21 46.26 -32.79 14.49
C ARG A 21 47.40 -31.85 14.15
N SER A 22 47.74 -31.74 12.87
CA SER A 22 48.78 -30.82 12.40
C SER A 22 48.33 -29.36 12.46
N CYS A 23 47.03 -29.09 12.52
CA CYS A 23 46.46 -27.75 12.60
C CYS A 23 46.54 -27.23 14.04
N VAL A 24 47.45 -26.29 14.31
CA VAL A 24 47.67 -25.77 15.69
C VAL A 24 46.66 -24.68 16.10
N SER A 25 45.95 -24.10 15.13
CA SER A 25 44.96 -23.04 15.30
C SER A 25 43.94 -23.09 14.16
N GLU A 26 42.89 -22.28 14.27
CA GLU A 26 41.89 -22.10 13.21
C GLU A 26 42.51 -21.41 11.98
N GLU A 27 43.39 -20.43 12.20
CA GLU A 27 44.13 -19.74 11.14
C GLU A 27 45.09 -20.69 10.41
N ASP A 28 45.75 -21.60 11.12
CA ASP A 28 46.61 -22.63 10.51
C ASP A 28 45.78 -23.61 9.67
N LEU A 29 44.58 -23.99 10.15
CA LEU A 29 43.64 -24.77 9.35
C LEU A 29 43.28 -24.07 8.04
N PHE A 30 42.85 -22.80 8.09
CA PHE A 30 42.47 -22.06 6.88
C PHE A 30 43.64 -21.83 5.93
N LYS A 31 44.84 -21.61 6.47
CA LYS A 31 46.06 -21.51 5.66
C LYS A 31 46.31 -22.81 4.89
N LYS A 32 46.24 -23.96 5.56
CA LYS A 32 46.46 -25.27 4.94
C LYS A 32 45.37 -25.64 3.94
N ILE A 33 44.11 -25.34 4.25
CA ILE A 33 42.98 -25.49 3.31
C ILE A 33 43.22 -24.66 2.05
N LYS A 34 43.73 -23.44 2.19
CA LYS A 34 44.04 -22.58 1.04
C LYS A 34 45.18 -23.14 0.18
N GLU A 35 46.16 -23.79 0.79
CA GLU A 35 47.27 -24.46 0.10
C GLU A 35 46.83 -25.77 -0.58
N GLU A 36 45.90 -26.51 0.05
CA GLU A 36 45.38 -27.79 -0.44
C GLU A 36 43.86 -27.89 -0.22
N PRO A 37 43.04 -27.35 -1.16
CA PRO A 37 41.58 -27.26 -1.01
C PRO A 37 40.85 -28.61 -0.94
N SER A 38 41.48 -29.70 -1.41
CA SER A 38 40.91 -31.06 -1.37
C SER A 38 40.57 -31.51 0.05
N TRP A 39 41.27 -30.98 1.07
CA TRP A 39 40.97 -31.29 2.46
C TRP A 39 39.59 -30.80 2.91
N VAL A 40 39.06 -29.74 2.31
CA VAL A 40 37.76 -29.18 2.73
C VAL A 40 36.64 -30.20 2.57
N ILE A 41 36.59 -30.86 1.42
CA ILE A 41 35.58 -31.88 1.13
C ILE A 41 35.73 -33.04 2.12
N SER A 42 36.95 -33.54 2.32
CA SER A 42 37.20 -34.62 3.29
C SER A 42 36.82 -34.24 4.72
N ILE A 43 37.05 -32.98 5.13
CA ILE A 43 36.64 -32.49 6.44
C ILE A 43 35.12 -32.48 6.53
N PHE A 44 34.40 -31.93 5.54
CA PHE A 44 32.95 -31.86 5.54
C PHE A 44 32.27 -33.23 5.55
N GLU A 45 32.76 -34.19 4.77
CA GLU A 45 32.26 -35.57 4.77
C GLU A 45 32.36 -36.25 6.14
N ASN A 46 33.32 -35.81 6.95
CA ASN A 46 33.61 -36.41 8.24
C ASN A 46 33.27 -35.50 9.41
N MET A 47 32.76 -34.28 9.19
CA MET A 47 32.42 -33.35 10.26
C MET A 47 31.01 -33.66 10.78
N ASN A 48 30.88 -33.82 12.09
CA ASN A 48 29.57 -33.97 12.70
C ASN A 48 28.91 -32.60 12.86
N LEU A 49 28.16 -32.18 11.84
CA LEU A 49 27.43 -30.91 11.82
C LEU A 49 26.31 -30.85 12.88
N GLU A 50 25.94 -31.96 13.51
CA GLU A 50 24.98 -31.95 14.63
C GLU A 50 25.51 -31.29 15.89
N ARG A 51 26.84 -31.16 16.01
CA ARG A 51 27.43 -30.47 17.15
C ARG A 51 27.37 -28.96 16.95
N GLU A 52 27.03 -28.27 18.03
CA GLU A 52 26.91 -26.81 18.08
C GLU A 52 28.20 -26.09 17.64
N GLU A 53 29.36 -26.62 18.00
CA GLU A 53 30.66 -26.04 17.65
C GLU A 53 31.07 -26.27 16.19
N SER A 54 30.45 -27.25 15.49
CA SER A 54 30.83 -27.60 14.12
C SER A 54 30.30 -26.60 13.10
N ALA A 55 29.09 -26.07 13.30
CA ALA A 55 28.42 -25.24 12.31
C ALA A 55 29.11 -23.87 12.08
N PRO A 56 29.54 -23.13 13.13
CA PRO A 56 30.31 -21.89 12.94
C PRO A 56 31.63 -22.14 12.22
N LEU A 57 32.36 -23.21 12.59
CA LEU A 57 33.62 -23.57 11.92
C LEU A 57 33.40 -23.94 10.45
N ALA A 58 32.36 -24.73 10.16
CA ALA A 58 32.00 -25.10 8.80
C ALA A 58 31.65 -23.86 7.97
N ALA A 59 30.89 -22.91 8.51
CA ALA A 59 30.58 -21.66 7.82
C ALA A 59 31.86 -20.86 7.50
N LYS A 60 32.78 -20.73 8.47
CA LYS A 60 34.07 -20.07 8.23
C LYS A 60 34.92 -20.83 7.19
N MET A 61 34.91 -22.16 7.19
CA MET A 61 35.57 -22.95 6.15
C MET A 61 34.97 -22.66 4.77
N LEU A 62 33.63 -22.64 4.64
CA LEU A 62 32.94 -22.28 3.40
C LEU A 62 33.37 -20.92 2.85
N TYR A 63 33.58 -19.94 3.73
CA TYR A 63 34.06 -18.62 3.36
C TYR A 63 35.45 -18.62 2.68
N HIS A 64 36.26 -19.66 2.90
CA HIS A 64 37.60 -19.81 2.34
C HIS A 64 37.68 -20.68 1.09
N ILE A 65 36.56 -21.27 0.65
CA ILE A 65 36.48 -22.11 -0.54
C ILE A 65 36.45 -21.26 -1.82
N SER A 66 36.93 -21.82 -2.93
CA SER A 66 36.84 -21.18 -4.25
C SER A 66 35.39 -21.17 -4.78
N LEU A 67 35.07 -20.26 -5.70
CA LEU A 67 33.72 -20.23 -6.30
C LEU A 67 33.39 -21.53 -7.03
N ASP A 68 34.36 -22.13 -7.70
CA ASP A 68 34.18 -23.35 -8.49
C ASP A 68 33.83 -24.55 -7.60
N ASP A 69 34.36 -24.58 -6.37
CA ASP A 69 34.14 -25.65 -5.41
C ASP A 69 32.79 -25.51 -4.65
N LEU A 70 32.13 -24.34 -4.68
CA LEU A 70 30.81 -24.16 -4.08
C LEU A 70 29.73 -24.97 -4.79
N GLU A 71 29.93 -25.26 -6.08
CA GLU A 71 29.02 -26.12 -6.84
C GLU A 71 29.16 -27.61 -6.48
N ASN A 72 30.13 -27.96 -5.63
CA ASN A 72 30.28 -29.33 -5.14
C ASN A 72 29.05 -29.75 -4.31
N PRO A 73 28.40 -30.90 -4.61
CA PRO A 73 27.22 -31.35 -3.88
C PRO A 73 27.40 -31.48 -2.37
N MET A 74 28.59 -31.85 -1.90
CA MET A 74 28.89 -31.93 -0.46
C MET A 74 28.96 -30.56 0.18
N VAL A 75 29.52 -29.58 -0.52
CA VAL A 75 29.62 -28.19 -0.07
C VAL A 75 28.22 -27.58 0.04
N LYS A 76 27.37 -27.79 -0.98
CA LYS A 76 25.95 -27.39 -0.93
C LYS A 76 25.19 -28.05 0.23
N ASN A 77 25.42 -29.34 0.48
CA ASN A 77 24.78 -30.02 1.62
C ASN A 77 25.19 -29.40 2.97
N VAL A 78 26.47 -29.03 3.13
CA VAL A 78 26.96 -28.37 4.35
C VAL A 78 26.34 -26.98 4.50
N GLU A 79 26.26 -26.21 3.41
CA GLU A 79 25.57 -24.92 3.35
C GLU A 79 24.11 -25.05 3.80
N THR A 80 23.35 -25.99 3.23
CA THR A 80 21.95 -26.25 3.63
C THR A 80 21.84 -26.61 5.11
N VAL A 81 22.74 -27.44 5.64
CA VAL A 81 22.72 -27.83 7.06
C VAL A 81 23.03 -26.63 7.97
N ILE A 82 23.99 -25.77 7.60
CA ILE A 82 24.33 -24.55 8.33
C ILE A 82 23.13 -23.59 8.35
N ARG A 83 22.49 -23.40 7.20
CA ARG A 83 21.29 -22.58 7.03
C ARG A 83 20.14 -23.05 7.93
N ASN A 84 19.86 -24.36 7.91
CA ASN A 84 18.75 -24.95 8.67
C ASN A 84 18.97 -24.96 10.19
N LYS A 85 20.20 -24.72 10.67
CA LYS A 85 20.52 -24.67 12.11
C LYS A 85 20.26 -23.32 12.78
N GLY A 86 19.88 -22.28 12.01
CA GLY A 86 19.42 -21.00 12.54
C GLY A 86 20.48 -20.25 13.35
N LEU A 87 21.71 -20.20 12.84
CA LEU A 87 22.88 -19.65 13.55
C LEU A 87 22.73 -18.18 13.98
N LEU A 88 21.90 -17.37 13.31
CA LEU A 88 21.65 -15.97 13.70
C LEU A 88 21.06 -15.86 15.12
N ASN A 89 20.14 -16.75 15.47
CA ASN A 89 19.39 -16.69 16.72
C ASN A 89 20.25 -16.95 17.96
N ARG A 90 21.49 -17.43 17.76
CA ARG A 90 22.39 -17.76 18.87
C ARG A 90 23.25 -16.58 19.31
N GLY A 91 23.45 -15.56 18.47
CA GLY A 91 24.28 -14.37 18.75
C GLY A 91 25.76 -14.63 19.08
N ALA A 92 26.13 -15.88 19.31
CA ALA A 92 27.47 -16.34 19.60
C ALA A 92 28.35 -16.24 18.35
N ASP A 93 29.61 -15.86 18.55
CA ASP A 93 30.66 -15.85 17.52
C ASP A 93 30.39 -14.94 16.30
N THR A 94 29.56 -13.91 16.48
CA THR A 94 29.37 -12.86 15.46
C THR A 94 30.65 -12.04 15.28
N ASP A 95 31.08 -11.87 14.04
CA ASP A 95 32.34 -11.21 13.65
C ASP A 95 32.12 -10.01 12.71
N PHE A 96 30.85 -9.63 12.52
CA PHE A 96 30.44 -8.54 11.65
C PHE A 96 29.32 -7.69 12.25
N LEU A 97 29.39 -6.38 12.03
CA LEU A 97 28.43 -5.39 12.50
C LEU A 97 27.85 -4.62 11.31
N LEU A 98 26.53 -4.62 11.14
CA LEU A 98 25.86 -3.71 10.20
C LEU A 98 25.33 -2.50 10.98
N LYS A 99 25.77 -1.29 10.61
CA LYS A 99 25.40 -0.04 11.28
C LYS A 99 24.63 0.88 10.35
N LYS A 100 23.55 1.47 10.88
CA LYS A 100 22.85 2.59 10.27
C LYS A 100 22.85 3.77 11.24
N GLY A 101 23.55 4.86 10.89
CA GLY A 101 23.66 6.03 11.75
C GLY A 101 24.17 5.69 13.16
N ASP A 102 23.47 6.21 14.18
CA ASP A 102 23.76 6.00 15.60
C ASP A 102 22.95 4.86 16.24
N GLU A 103 22.25 4.05 15.43
CA GLU A 103 21.44 2.96 15.94
C GLU A 103 22.26 1.74 16.40
N LEU A 104 21.61 0.86 17.16
CA LEU A 104 22.23 -0.39 17.61
C LEU A 104 22.64 -1.24 16.39
N PRO A 105 23.91 -1.68 16.33
CA PRO A 105 24.39 -2.48 15.21
C PRO A 105 23.68 -3.84 15.18
N LEU A 106 23.36 -4.30 13.97
CA LEU A 106 22.92 -5.67 13.75
C LEU A 106 24.15 -6.57 13.69
N LEU A 107 24.18 -7.58 14.55
CA LEU A 107 25.26 -8.57 14.65
C LEU A 107 25.06 -9.66 13.60
N ALA A 108 26.12 -10.02 12.88
CA ALA A 108 26.09 -11.05 11.85
C ALA A 108 27.43 -11.79 11.77
N HIS A 109 27.47 -12.80 10.90
CA HIS A 109 28.65 -13.59 10.60
C HIS A 109 29.07 -13.34 9.15
N ARG A 110 30.31 -12.89 8.92
CA ARG A 110 30.82 -12.60 7.57
C ARG A 110 30.71 -13.81 6.65
N SER A 111 30.99 -14.98 7.20
CA SER A 111 30.97 -16.24 6.49
C SER A 111 29.60 -16.54 5.89
N ILE A 112 28.53 -16.34 6.65
CA ILE A 112 27.16 -16.61 6.21
C ILE A 112 26.70 -15.55 5.21
N LEU A 113 26.96 -14.26 5.49
CA LEU A 113 26.61 -13.20 4.55
C LEU A 113 27.29 -13.40 3.19
N ALA A 114 28.58 -13.73 3.18
CA ALA A 114 29.32 -14.00 1.95
C ALA A 114 28.96 -15.33 1.28
N LEU A 115 28.40 -16.29 2.01
CA LEU A 115 27.87 -17.52 1.43
C LEU A 115 26.60 -17.22 0.64
N GLU A 116 25.71 -16.41 1.21
CA GLU A 116 24.37 -16.17 0.68
C GLU A 116 24.26 -14.97 -0.27
N SER A 117 25.30 -14.13 -0.32
CA SER A 117 25.30 -12.92 -1.13
C SER A 117 26.68 -12.66 -1.76
N PRO A 118 26.75 -12.56 -3.12
CA PRO A 118 27.97 -12.20 -3.83
C PRO A 118 28.57 -10.86 -3.37
N TYR A 119 27.71 -9.88 -3.04
CA TYR A 119 28.11 -8.58 -2.53
C TYR A 119 29.02 -8.69 -1.30
N PHE A 120 28.66 -9.52 -0.31
CA PHE A 120 29.51 -9.72 0.87
C PHE A 120 30.75 -10.57 0.59
N ARG A 121 30.70 -11.41 -0.44
CA ARG A 121 31.84 -12.25 -0.85
C ARG A 121 32.97 -11.42 -1.44
N VAL A 122 32.65 -10.48 -2.33
CA VAL A 122 33.66 -9.59 -2.94
C VAL A 122 34.22 -8.57 -1.93
N MET A 123 33.50 -8.30 -0.84
CA MET A 123 33.99 -7.43 0.24
C MET A 123 35.25 -7.94 0.95
N LYS A 124 35.69 -9.20 0.73
CA LYS A 124 36.87 -9.83 1.35
C LYS A 124 38.21 -9.08 1.18
N GLY A 125 38.26 -8.03 0.36
CA GLY A 125 39.44 -7.15 0.19
C GLY A 125 39.23 -5.69 0.63
N PHE A 126 38.06 -5.31 1.10
CA PHE A 126 37.69 -3.93 1.40
C PHE A 126 37.97 -3.57 2.87
N LYS A 127 38.13 -2.27 3.14
CA LYS A 127 38.46 -1.74 4.48
C LYS A 127 37.37 -2.09 5.50
N GLU A 128 36.12 -2.01 5.07
CA GLU A 128 34.91 -2.34 5.82
C GLU A 128 34.91 -3.80 6.29
N SER A 129 35.45 -4.70 5.45
CA SER A 129 35.64 -6.10 5.83
C SER A 129 36.72 -6.24 6.89
N GLN A 130 37.85 -5.53 6.78
CA GLN A 130 38.89 -5.59 7.81
C GLN A 130 38.43 -5.02 9.16
N GLU A 131 37.64 -3.94 9.13
CA GLU A 131 37.08 -3.29 10.33
C GLU A 131 35.93 -4.07 10.96
N GLY A 132 35.39 -5.06 10.25
CA GLY A 132 34.26 -5.87 10.73
C GLY A 132 32.98 -5.08 10.90
N THR A 133 32.86 -3.93 10.24
CA THR A 133 31.70 -3.07 10.31
C THR A 133 31.34 -2.59 8.91
N LEU A 134 30.10 -2.82 8.50
CA LEU A 134 29.53 -2.23 7.30
C LEU A 134 28.57 -1.10 7.68
N LYS A 135 28.80 0.08 7.13
CA LYS A 135 27.83 1.18 7.20
C LYS A 135 26.84 1.02 6.04
N VAL A 136 25.58 0.78 6.37
CA VAL A 136 24.52 0.64 5.37
C VAL A 136 24.01 2.02 4.96
N GLU A 137 23.62 2.17 3.70
CA GLU A 137 23.10 3.42 3.14
C GLU A 137 21.89 3.95 3.93
N GLU A 138 21.76 5.29 4.00
CA GLU A 138 20.69 5.94 4.76
C GLU A 138 19.28 5.62 4.23
N ALA A 139 19.18 5.22 2.96
CA ALA A 139 17.93 4.93 2.26
C ALA A 139 17.14 3.74 2.85
N PHE A 140 17.79 2.80 3.54
CA PHE A 140 17.14 1.58 4.03
C PHE A 140 16.88 1.64 5.53
N THR A 141 15.65 1.39 5.98
CA THR A 141 15.35 1.38 7.42
C THR A 141 16.06 0.23 8.14
N PRO A 142 16.33 0.35 9.45
CA PRO A 142 16.91 -0.73 10.26
C PRO A 142 16.09 -2.02 10.18
N GLU A 143 14.78 -1.89 10.10
CA GLU A 143 13.85 -3.00 9.93
C GLU A 143 14.03 -3.71 8.59
N VAL A 144 14.18 -2.96 7.47
CA VAL A 144 14.48 -3.54 6.16
C VAL A 144 15.81 -4.28 6.18
N ILE A 145 16.85 -3.70 6.79
CA ILE A 145 18.17 -4.32 6.94
C ILE A 145 18.05 -5.63 7.72
N LYS A 146 17.34 -5.60 8.86
CA LYS A 146 17.09 -6.78 9.69
C LYS A 146 16.35 -7.86 8.91
N HIS A 147 15.33 -7.52 8.14
CA HIS A 147 14.57 -8.45 7.33
C HIS A 147 15.40 -9.17 6.26
N VAL A 148 16.24 -8.42 5.52
CA VAL A 148 17.14 -9.03 4.53
C VAL A 148 18.17 -9.92 5.21
N VAL A 149 18.77 -9.48 6.33
CA VAL A 149 19.73 -10.31 7.06
C VAL A 149 19.06 -11.56 7.64
N ASP A 150 17.88 -11.44 8.25
CA ASP A 150 17.12 -12.59 8.75
C ASP A 150 16.85 -13.60 7.63
N TYR A 151 16.49 -13.13 6.43
CA TYR A 151 16.26 -13.99 5.26
C TYR A 151 17.50 -14.81 4.86
N LEU A 152 18.70 -14.20 4.85
CA LEU A 152 19.94 -14.92 4.55
C LEU A 152 20.19 -16.07 5.53
N TYR A 153 19.64 -15.99 6.75
CA TYR A 153 19.79 -17.01 7.78
C TYR A 153 18.61 -17.98 7.91
N PHE A 154 17.53 -17.77 7.16
CA PHE A 154 16.39 -18.66 7.18
C PHE A 154 16.67 -19.96 6.45
N SER A 155 16.11 -21.05 6.98
CA SER A 155 15.98 -22.32 6.26
C SER A 155 15.15 -22.13 5.00
N ASP A 156 15.30 -23.05 4.06
CA ASP A 156 14.57 -23.01 2.79
C ASP A 156 13.04 -23.00 3.03
N GLU A 157 12.54 -23.72 4.05
CA GLU A 157 11.12 -23.69 4.41
C GLU A 157 10.68 -22.30 4.89
N ARG A 158 11.48 -21.64 5.73
CA ARG A 158 11.13 -20.31 6.26
C ARG A 158 11.26 -19.21 5.23
N ARG A 159 12.15 -19.34 4.23
CA ARG A 159 12.27 -18.39 3.11
C ARG A 159 10.98 -18.32 2.29
N ASN A 160 10.34 -19.47 2.05
CA ASN A 160 9.06 -19.53 1.34
C ASN A 160 7.92 -18.84 2.12
N GLU A 161 7.93 -18.94 3.45
CA GLU A 161 6.94 -18.27 4.31
C GLU A 161 7.21 -16.78 4.49
N PHE A 162 8.47 -16.34 4.36
CA PHE A 162 8.90 -14.99 4.68
C PHE A 162 8.12 -13.90 3.94
N ILE A 163 7.96 -14.02 2.62
CA ILE A 163 7.29 -13.01 1.81
C ILE A 163 5.84 -12.80 2.22
N THR A 164 5.17 -13.87 2.64
CA THR A 164 3.76 -13.81 3.08
C THR A 164 3.57 -13.23 4.48
N THR A 165 4.64 -13.15 5.27
CA THR A 165 4.60 -12.69 6.67
C THR A 165 5.15 -11.28 6.87
N VAL A 166 5.98 -10.79 5.94
CA VAL A 166 6.50 -9.43 5.94
C VAL A 166 5.41 -8.40 5.62
N ASP A 167 5.50 -7.23 6.25
CA ASP A 167 4.65 -6.09 5.90
C ASP A 167 4.87 -5.72 4.42
N LYS A 168 3.78 -5.79 3.63
CA LYS A 168 3.78 -5.47 2.20
C LYS A 168 4.32 -4.07 1.90
N ALA A 169 4.20 -3.12 2.83
CA ALA A 169 4.76 -1.77 2.68
C ALA A 169 6.29 -1.76 2.61
N LEU A 170 6.95 -2.76 3.20
CA LEU A 170 8.42 -2.88 3.23
C LEU A 170 8.98 -3.61 1.99
N LEU A 171 8.16 -4.40 1.28
CA LEU A 171 8.60 -5.23 0.14
C LEU A 171 9.39 -4.46 -0.92
N PRO A 172 9.03 -3.23 -1.35
CA PRO A 172 9.83 -2.49 -2.32
C PRO A 172 11.24 -2.15 -1.82
N SER A 173 11.37 -1.83 -0.54
CA SER A 173 12.68 -1.51 0.07
C SER A 173 13.51 -2.76 0.30
N ILE A 174 12.87 -3.87 0.66
CA ILE A 174 13.50 -5.19 0.78
C ILE A 174 14.00 -5.64 -0.59
N ALA A 175 13.20 -5.52 -1.65
CA ALA A 175 13.61 -5.84 -3.02
C ALA A 175 14.80 -5.00 -3.47
N ALA A 176 14.79 -3.69 -3.20
CA ALA A 176 15.89 -2.80 -3.55
C ALA A 176 17.19 -3.13 -2.78
N LEU A 177 17.11 -3.47 -1.49
CA LEU A 177 18.29 -3.88 -0.72
C LEU A 177 18.78 -5.28 -1.14
N ALA A 178 17.87 -6.20 -1.45
CA ALA A 178 18.19 -7.52 -1.98
C ALA A 178 18.90 -7.41 -3.33
N ASP A 179 18.48 -6.48 -4.21
CA ASP A 179 19.16 -6.19 -5.46
C ASP A 179 20.58 -5.64 -5.22
N LEU A 180 20.71 -4.66 -4.32
CA LEU A 180 22.00 -4.08 -3.94
C LEU A 180 22.97 -5.13 -3.38
N TRP A 181 22.45 -6.08 -2.60
CA TRP A 181 23.24 -7.18 -2.03
C TRP A 181 23.25 -8.43 -2.91
N GLU A 182 22.74 -8.37 -4.14
CA GLU A 182 22.74 -9.49 -5.08
C GLU A 182 22.10 -10.79 -4.54
N VAL A 183 21.02 -10.64 -3.76
CA VAL A 183 20.21 -11.74 -3.21
C VAL A 183 19.03 -12.01 -4.16
N GLU A 184 19.33 -12.64 -5.30
CA GLU A 184 18.39 -12.77 -6.42
C GLU A 184 17.08 -13.49 -6.04
N GLU A 185 17.16 -14.55 -5.24
CA GLU A 185 15.99 -15.32 -4.78
C GLU A 185 15.00 -14.43 -4.01
N LEU A 186 15.50 -13.64 -3.04
CA LEU A 186 14.68 -12.72 -2.25
C LEU A 186 14.09 -11.62 -3.11
N ARG A 187 14.91 -11.00 -3.98
CA ARG A 187 14.47 -9.96 -4.89
C ARG A 187 13.34 -10.47 -5.78
N ALA A 188 13.52 -11.63 -6.42
CA ALA A 188 12.53 -12.23 -7.30
C ALA A 188 11.21 -12.52 -6.56
N ALA A 189 11.29 -13.03 -5.33
CA ALA A 189 10.12 -13.32 -4.52
C ALA A 189 9.37 -12.04 -4.09
N CYS A 190 10.07 -10.96 -3.74
CA CYS A 190 9.46 -9.65 -3.49
C CYS A 190 8.84 -9.07 -4.77
N ASP A 191 9.54 -9.13 -5.90
CA ASP A 191 9.04 -8.64 -7.20
C ASP A 191 7.78 -9.41 -7.62
N GLU A 192 7.73 -10.71 -7.37
CA GLU A 192 6.55 -11.55 -7.61
C GLU A 192 5.35 -11.13 -6.77
N ASP A 193 5.50 -10.98 -5.45
CA ASP A 193 4.38 -10.56 -4.58
C ASP A 193 3.91 -9.13 -4.90
N LEU A 194 4.84 -8.23 -5.22
CA LEU A 194 4.52 -6.89 -5.70
C LEU A 194 3.76 -6.93 -7.03
N CYS A 195 4.14 -7.80 -7.97
CA CYS A 195 3.42 -7.99 -9.23
C CYS A 195 2.04 -8.62 -9.02
N ASN A 196 1.90 -9.60 -8.12
CA ASN A 196 0.61 -10.20 -7.80
C ASN A 196 -0.33 -9.17 -7.15
N SER A 197 0.21 -8.33 -6.28
CA SER A 197 -0.53 -7.19 -5.69
C SER A 197 -0.94 -6.15 -6.75
N LEU A 198 -0.24 -6.06 -7.88
CA LEU A 198 -0.66 -5.24 -9.03
C LEU A 198 -1.77 -5.91 -9.87
N ALA A 199 -1.77 -7.24 -10.00
CA ALA A 199 -2.84 -7.97 -10.68
C ALA A 199 -4.19 -7.87 -9.95
N GLU A 200 -4.15 -7.64 -8.63
CA GLU A 200 -5.34 -7.34 -7.83
C GLU A 200 -5.86 -5.90 -8.05
N ILE A 201 -5.04 -5.00 -8.59
CA ILE A 201 -5.46 -3.65 -8.99
C ILE A 201 -6.01 -3.71 -10.41
N SER A 202 -7.28 -4.10 -10.53
CA SER A 202 -8.00 -4.13 -11.81
C SER A 202 -8.17 -2.71 -12.38
N LEU A 203 -7.30 -2.29 -13.29
CA LEU A 203 -7.49 -1.08 -14.12
C LEU A 203 -8.55 -1.38 -15.19
N GLU A 204 -9.74 -0.79 -15.09
CA GLU A 204 -10.82 -0.98 -16.06
C GLU A 204 -10.70 -0.05 -17.29
N LYS A 205 -11.19 -0.56 -18.42
CA LYS A 205 -11.26 0.05 -19.76
C LYS A 205 -11.67 1.53 -19.80
N SER A 206 -12.59 1.97 -18.94
CA SER A 206 -13.12 3.34 -18.95
C SER A 206 -12.09 4.40 -18.57
N ASP A 207 -11.14 4.06 -17.70
CA ASP A 207 -10.16 5.03 -17.20
C ASP A 207 -9.11 5.35 -18.26
N ILE A 208 -8.87 4.42 -19.19
CA ILE A 208 -7.94 4.59 -20.32
C ILE A 208 -8.64 5.31 -21.49
N ASP A 209 -9.92 4.99 -21.78
CA ASP A 209 -10.68 5.60 -22.88
C ASP A 209 -10.90 7.12 -22.66
N ASP A 210 -11.17 7.55 -21.43
CA ASP A 210 -11.31 8.98 -21.08
C ASP A 210 -9.98 9.76 -21.23
N TRP A 211 -8.84 9.07 -21.14
CA TRP A 211 -7.51 9.68 -21.33
C TRP A 211 -7.04 9.67 -22.80
N LEU A 212 -7.63 8.81 -23.63
CA LEU A 212 -7.31 8.65 -25.05
C LEU A 212 -8.04 9.63 -25.97
N LEU A 213 -9.10 10.28 -25.48
CA LEU A 213 -9.83 11.26 -26.28
C LEU A 213 -8.95 12.51 -26.51
N PRO A 214 -8.68 12.90 -27.77
CA PRO A 214 -8.03 14.17 -28.03
C PRO A 214 -8.88 15.31 -27.46
N PRO A 215 -8.28 16.38 -26.91
CA PRO A 215 -9.03 17.52 -26.42
C PRO A 215 -9.94 18.01 -27.55
N ALA A 216 -11.24 18.12 -27.25
CA ALA A 216 -12.26 18.46 -28.22
C ALA A 216 -11.82 19.72 -28.98
N LYS A 217 -11.67 19.61 -30.31
CA LYS A 217 -11.29 20.76 -31.14
C LYS A 217 -12.33 21.85 -30.92
N ALA A 218 -11.88 23.00 -30.42
CA ALA A 218 -12.71 24.16 -30.21
C ALA A 218 -13.57 24.45 -31.46
N PRO A 219 -14.86 24.79 -31.29
CA PRO A 219 -15.69 25.17 -32.42
C PRO A 219 -15.04 26.35 -33.13
N LYS A 220 -14.73 26.17 -34.42
CA LYS A 220 -14.24 27.26 -35.27
C LYS A 220 -15.27 28.38 -35.22
N LYS A 221 -14.88 29.54 -34.68
CA LYS A 221 -15.64 30.79 -34.77
C LYS A 221 -16.03 31.00 -36.23
N GLY A 222 -17.30 30.78 -36.54
CA GLY A 222 -17.89 31.17 -37.80
C GLY A 222 -17.90 32.69 -37.87
N THR A 223 -17.35 33.20 -38.96
CA THR A 223 -17.38 34.61 -39.32
C THR A 223 -18.84 35.03 -39.50
N GLU A 224 -19.30 36.00 -38.71
CA GLU A 224 -20.58 36.67 -38.88
C GLU A 224 -20.58 37.49 -40.17
N GLU A 225 -21.41 37.12 -41.14
CA GLU A 225 -21.94 38.04 -42.14
C GLU A 225 -23.33 38.49 -41.70
N GLY A 226 -23.48 39.81 -41.59
CA GLY A 226 -24.65 40.45 -41.02
C GLY A 226 -25.87 40.46 -41.94
N SER A 227 -27.04 40.53 -41.31
CA SER A 227 -28.26 41.07 -41.91
C SER A 227 -29.01 41.82 -40.83
N LYS A 228 -29.18 43.13 -41.06
CA LYS A 228 -30.16 43.97 -40.37
C LYS A 228 -31.56 43.46 -40.73
N ASP A 229 -32.46 43.42 -39.75
CA ASP A 229 -33.69 44.22 -39.81
C ASP A 229 -34.44 44.22 -38.48
N SER A 230 -35.07 45.37 -38.26
CA SER A 230 -35.85 45.85 -37.14
C SER A 230 -37.07 44.99 -36.76
N ASN A 231 -37.37 44.88 -35.46
CA ASN A 231 -38.57 45.53 -34.90
C ASN A 231 -38.64 45.44 -33.37
N ALA A 232 -39.26 46.48 -32.82
CA ALA A 232 -39.45 46.75 -31.40
C ALA A 232 -40.60 45.96 -30.78
N SER A 233 -40.43 45.57 -29.52
CA SER A 233 -41.44 45.73 -28.46
C SER A 233 -40.88 45.39 -27.08
N GLU A 234 -41.22 46.24 -26.12
CA GLU A 234 -40.85 46.18 -24.71
C GLU A 234 -41.53 45.01 -23.99
N SER A 235 -40.79 44.32 -23.10
CA SER A 235 -41.28 43.99 -21.77
C SER A 235 -40.13 43.57 -20.87
N SER A 236 -40.00 44.29 -19.76
CA SER A 236 -39.09 44.07 -18.65
C SER A 236 -39.23 42.67 -18.04
N GLN A 237 -38.12 41.95 -17.91
CA GLN A 237 -37.88 41.05 -16.78
C GLN A 237 -36.38 40.89 -16.55
N ASN A 238 -36.00 41.08 -15.30
CA ASN A 238 -34.65 41.13 -14.77
C ASN A 238 -34.13 39.69 -14.62
N SER A 239 -33.23 39.27 -15.50
CA SER A 239 -32.46 38.03 -15.37
C SER A 239 -30.99 38.37 -15.50
N GLN A 240 -30.29 38.39 -14.36
CA GLN A 240 -28.84 38.32 -14.31
C GLN A 240 -28.42 36.97 -14.89
N SER A 241 -28.02 36.96 -16.16
CA SER A 241 -27.25 35.87 -16.74
C SER A 241 -25.80 36.02 -16.27
N SER A 242 -25.38 35.14 -15.36
CA SER A 242 -23.96 34.89 -15.12
C SER A 242 -23.42 34.23 -16.39
N SER A 243 -22.77 35.03 -17.23
CA SER A 243 -21.94 34.53 -18.31
C SER A 243 -20.67 33.93 -17.71
N ASP A 244 -20.77 32.69 -17.24
CA ASP A 244 -19.61 31.87 -16.95
C ASP A 244 -18.96 31.52 -18.30
N SER A 245 -17.98 32.35 -18.66
CA SER A 245 -17.01 31.97 -19.68
C SER A 245 -16.30 30.73 -19.17
N PRO A 246 -16.16 29.65 -19.97
CA PRO A 246 -15.43 28.48 -19.54
C PRO A 246 -14.00 28.93 -19.23
N ILE A 247 -13.63 28.90 -17.96
CA ILE A 247 -12.25 29.09 -17.53
C ILE A 247 -11.50 27.91 -18.14
N GLU A 248 -10.68 28.18 -19.16
CA GLU A 248 -9.68 27.22 -19.64
C GLU A 248 -8.72 26.97 -18.48
N GLU A 249 -9.01 25.95 -17.66
CA GLU A 249 -8.09 25.48 -16.62
C GLU A 249 -6.86 24.91 -17.32
N GLU A 250 -5.74 25.63 -17.25
CA GLU A 250 -4.45 25.08 -17.67
C GLU A 250 -4.19 23.76 -16.91
N PRO A 251 -3.72 22.71 -17.61
CA PRO A 251 -3.39 21.44 -16.98
C PRO A 251 -2.35 21.69 -15.88
N GLN A 252 -2.58 21.13 -14.70
CA GLN A 252 -1.70 21.35 -13.56
C GLN A 252 -0.24 21.05 -13.94
N PRO A 253 0.74 21.82 -13.42
CA PRO A 253 2.15 21.67 -13.77
C PRO A 253 2.67 20.23 -13.63
N GLN A 254 2.13 19.48 -12.67
CA GLN A 254 2.47 18.08 -12.43
C GLN A 254 1.93 17.15 -13.53
N ILE A 255 0.68 17.31 -13.97
CA ILE A 255 0.08 16.52 -15.06
C ILE A 255 0.76 16.85 -16.40
N ALA A 256 1.06 18.13 -16.63
CA ALA A 256 1.76 18.58 -17.83
C ALA A 256 3.13 17.89 -18.01
N ALA A 257 3.84 17.59 -16.92
CA ALA A 257 5.11 16.88 -16.95
C ALA A 257 5.01 15.40 -17.38
N PHE A 258 3.80 14.82 -17.38
CA PHE A 258 3.54 13.45 -17.81
C PHE A 258 3.05 13.36 -19.26
N LEU A 259 2.50 14.43 -19.84
CA LEU A 259 1.95 14.42 -21.21
C LEU A 259 2.93 13.87 -22.26
N PRO A 260 4.23 14.23 -22.29
CA PRO A 260 5.17 13.66 -23.26
C PRO A 260 5.39 12.15 -23.05
N LYS A 261 5.32 11.67 -21.81
CA LYS A 261 5.49 10.26 -21.46
C LYS A 261 4.26 9.44 -21.84
N PHE A 262 3.06 9.97 -21.60
CA PHE A 262 1.81 9.37 -22.09
C PHE A 262 1.79 9.32 -23.61
N ALA A 263 2.18 10.39 -24.30
CA ALA A 263 2.27 10.38 -25.76
C ALA A 263 3.23 9.29 -26.26
N MET A 264 4.34 9.05 -25.56
CA MET A 264 5.28 7.96 -25.85
C MET A 264 4.64 6.58 -25.62
N LEU A 265 3.94 6.39 -24.51
CA LEU A 265 3.22 5.14 -24.21
C LEU A 265 2.14 4.85 -25.26
N LEU A 266 1.35 5.85 -25.64
CA LEU A 266 0.32 5.72 -26.66
C LEU A 266 0.90 5.42 -28.04
N LYS A 267 2.06 6.01 -28.37
CA LYS A 267 2.77 5.71 -29.62
C LYS A 267 3.26 4.27 -29.62
N PHE A 268 3.79 3.79 -28.50
CA PHE A 268 4.22 2.40 -28.33
C PHE A 268 3.04 1.43 -28.48
N ILE A 269 1.94 1.67 -27.76
CA ILE A 269 0.74 0.82 -27.82
C ILE A 269 0.19 0.75 -29.24
N LYS A 270 0.10 1.90 -29.95
CA LYS A 270 -0.34 1.93 -31.35
C LYS A 270 0.61 1.19 -32.30
N LYS A 271 1.92 1.27 -32.05
CA LYS A 271 2.93 0.54 -32.83
C LYS A 271 2.78 -0.97 -32.64
N GLU A 272 2.58 -1.44 -31.41
CA GLU A 272 2.45 -2.87 -31.10
C GLU A 272 1.09 -3.45 -31.50
N ALA A 273 0.02 -2.63 -31.47
CA ALA A 273 -1.29 -3.05 -31.95
C ALA A 273 -1.30 -3.29 -33.46
N GLY A 274 -0.50 -2.53 -34.24
CA GLY A 274 -0.48 -2.63 -35.70
C GLY A 274 -1.85 -2.29 -36.29
N GLU A 275 -2.46 -3.25 -37.01
CA GLU A 275 -3.85 -3.17 -37.48
C GLU A 275 -4.87 -3.80 -36.51
N GLY A 276 -4.41 -4.37 -35.38
CA GLY A 276 -5.24 -4.96 -34.35
C GLY A 276 -5.85 -3.94 -33.38
N GLU A 277 -6.64 -4.45 -32.44
CA GLU A 277 -7.28 -3.64 -31.39
C GLU A 277 -6.26 -3.23 -30.32
N ILE A 278 -6.25 -1.94 -29.96
CA ILE A 278 -5.40 -1.36 -28.90
C ILE A 278 -5.65 -2.10 -27.58
N GLU A 279 -6.89 -2.50 -27.35
CA GLU A 279 -7.35 -3.25 -26.18
C GLU A 279 -6.60 -4.56 -25.98
N SER A 280 -6.29 -5.29 -27.06
CA SER A 280 -5.53 -6.55 -26.97
C SER A 280 -4.12 -6.31 -26.41
N VAL A 281 -3.47 -5.21 -26.81
CA VAL A 281 -2.16 -4.82 -26.28
C VAL A 281 -2.26 -4.40 -24.82
N ILE A 282 -3.32 -3.67 -24.44
CA ILE A 282 -3.55 -3.28 -23.04
C ILE A 282 -3.80 -4.52 -22.18
N GLU A 283 -4.65 -5.45 -22.60
CA GLU A 283 -4.89 -6.71 -21.90
C GLU A 283 -3.60 -7.54 -21.78
N GLU A 284 -2.77 -7.58 -22.83
CA GLU A 284 -1.45 -8.20 -22.77
C GLU A 284 -0.55 -7.51 -21.73
N MET A 285 -0.51 -6.16 -21.68
CA MET A 285 0.24 -5.39 -20.68
C MET A 285 -0.21 -5.66 -19.24
N LEU A 286 -1.47 -6.04 -19.02
CA LEU A 286 -2.00 -6.37 -17.69
C LEU A 286 -1.57 -7.76 -17.20
N THR A 287 -1.04 -8.61 -18.08
CA THR A 287 -0.51 -9.94 -17.71
C THR A 287 1.01 -9.91 -17.52
N LYS A 288 1.55 -10.72 -16.59
CA LYS A 288 3.00 -10.83 -16.34
C LYS A 288 3.78 -11.16 -17.62
N ASP A 289 3.38 -12.23 -18.30
CA ASP A 289 4.08 -12.69 -19.51
C ASP A 289 3.94 -11.69 -20.66
N GLY A 290 2.77 -11.06 -20.79
CA GLY A 290 2.55 -10.04 -21.81
C GLY A 290 3.35 -8.76 -21.56
N ALA A 291 3.42 -8.29 -20.32
CA ALA A 291 4.26 -7.17 -19.94
C ALA A 291 5.75 -7.43 -20.24
N VAL A 292 6.26 -8.63 -19.94
CA VAL A 292 7.65 -9.02 -20.26
C VAL A 292 7.89 -9.04 -21.78
N ARG A 293 6.97 -9.63 -22.54
CA ARG A 293 7.07 -9.67 -24.02
C ARG A 293 7.06 -8.26 -24.62
N LEU A 294 6.19 -7.38 -24.14
CA LEU A 294 6.10 -6.00 -24.62
C LEU A 294 7.29 -5.17 -24.18
N ALA A 295 7.79 -5.35 -22.96
CA ALA A 295 9.00 -4.69 -22.47
C ALA A 295 10.23 -5.03 -23.33
N ALA A 296 10.36 -6.28 -23.80
CA ALA A 296 11.44 -6.70 -24.69
C ALA A 296 11.45 -5.96 -26.06
N LYS A 297 10.31 -5.35 -26.44
CA LYS A 297 10.16 -4.57 -27.67
C LYS A 297 10.31 -3.06 -27.46
N CYS A 298 10.39 -2.62 -26.21
CA CYS A 298 10.57 -1.22 -25.84
C CYS A 298 12.02 -0.79 -26.07
N THR A 299 12.19 0.45 -26.52
CA THR A 299 13.48 1.15 -26.46
C THR A 299 13.87 1.47 -25.02
N PRO A 300 15.16 1.66 -24.70
CA PRO A 300 15.59 2.09 -23.37
C PRO A 300 14.89 3.36 -22.88
N GLU A 301 14.63 4.31 -23.79
CA GLU A 301 13.91 5.55 -23.51
C GLU A 301 12.43 5.30 -23.14
N GLU A 302 11.76 4.40 -23.86
CA GLU A 302 10.39 3.97 -23.56
C GLU A 302 10.33 3.27 -22.19
N ILE A 303 11.25 2.34 -21.92
CA ILE A 303 11.35 1.66 -20.60
C ILE A 303 11.50 2.69 -19.48
N LYS A 304 12.40 3.66 -19.63
CA LYS A 304 12.61 4.72 -18.64
C LYS A 304 11.37 5.60 -18.46
N ALA A 305 10.69 5.96 -19.55
CA ALA A 305 9.47 6.74 -19.51
C ALA A 305 8.33 5.98 -18.82
N PHE A 306 8.16 4.70 -19.13
CA PHE A 306 7.11 3.84 -18.56
C PHE A 306 7.38 3.53 -17.10
N ALA A 307 8.63 3.30 -16.72
CA ALA A 307 9.04 3.19 -15.32
C ALA A 307 8.70 4.49 -14.56
N THR A 308 8.97 5.66 -15.16
CA THR A 308 8.62 6.96 -14.55
C THR A 308 7.11 7.17 -14.45
N LEU A 309 6.32 6.74 -15.45
CA LEU A 309 4.86 6.76 -15.35
C LEU A 309 4.40 5.83 -14.20
N LYS A 310 4.90 4.60 -14.15
CA LYS A 310 4.55 3.65 -13.08
C LYS A 310 4.87 4.19 -11.69
N THR A 311 6.03 4.83 -11.52
CA THR A 311 6.46 5.32 -10.20
C THR A 311 5.82 6.66 -9.87
N GLU A 312 5.96 7.67 -10.71
CA GLU A 312 5.59 9.05 -10.39
C GLU A 312 4.11 9.33 -10.71
N PHE A 313 3.59 8.87 -11.85
CA PHE A 313 2.15 8.98 -12.11
C PHE A 313 1.37 8.01 -11.22
N GLY A 314 1.91 6.81 -10.98
CA GLY A 314 1.37 5.89 -9.98
C GLY A 314 1.26 6.55 -8.59
N LYS A 315 2.26 7.33 -8.15
CA LYS A 315 2.16 8.13 -6.91
C LYS A 315 1.05 9.17 -6.93
N VAL A 316 0.81 9.82 -8.07
CA VAL A 316 -0.26 10.82 -8.22
C VAL A 316 -1.65 10.17 -8.23
N CYS A 317 -1.74 8.95 -8.74
CA CYS A 317 -2.98 8.16 -8.76
C CYS A 317 -3.17 7.28 -7.52
N ARG A 318 -2.20 7.25 -6.60
CA ARG A 318 -2.34 6.50 -5.36
C ARG A 318 -3.46 7.12 -4.55
N ILE A 319 -4.44 6.30 -4.20
CA ILE A 319 -5.42 6.68 -3.20
C ILE A 319 -4.65 7.08 -1.92
N PRO A 320 -4.90 8.26 -1.34
CA PRO A 320 -4.21 8.70 -0.14
C PRO A 320 -4.32 7.66 0.99
N GLU A 321 -3.27 7.51 1.78
CA GLU A 321 -3.28 6.59 2.91
C GLU A 321 -4.43 6.90 3.88
N GLY A 322 -5.10 5.86 4.38
CA GLY A 322 -6.25 5.99 5.28
C GLY A 322 -7.57 6.38 4.59
N THR A 323 -7.60 6.42 3.26
CA THR A 323 -8.84 6.60 2.50
C THR A 323 -9.65 5.30 2.48
N PHE A 324 -10.97 5.41 2.63
CA PHE A 324 -11.88 4.28 2.45
C PHE A 324 -12.45 4.28 1.02
N GLY A 325 -11.70 3.71 0.08
CA GLY A 325 -11.99 3.66 -1.36
C GLY A 325 -12.68 2.37 -1.80
N LEU A 326 -12.63 2.11 -3.11
CA LEU A 326 -13.22 0.92 -3.74
C LEU A 326 -12.75 -0.38 -3.08
N ALA A 327 -11.44 -0.56 -2.93
CA ALA A 327 -10.86 -1.77 -2.36
C ALA A 327 -11.30 -1.97 -0.91
N GLU A 328 -11.35 -0.91 -0.11
CA GLU A 328 -11.77 -0.97 1.29
C GLU A 328 -13.26 -1.32 1.42
N TRP A 329 -14.11 -0.83 0.52
CA TRP A 329 -15.51 -1.22 0.45
C TRP A 329 -15.69 -2.72 0.25
N GLU A 330 -15.04 -3.27 -0.77
CA GLU A 330 -15.13 -4.69 -1.12
C GLU A 330 -14.41 -5.58 -0.12
N HIS A 331 -13.39 -5.07 0.57
CA HIS A 331 -12.71 -5.75 1.66
C HIS A 331 -13.61 -5.85 2.89
N THR A 332 -14.25 -4.74 3.28
CA THR A 332 -15.00 -4.62 4.54
C THR A 332 -16.38 -5.25 4.46
N PHE A 333 -17.05 -5.13 3.32
CA PHE A 333 -18.43 -5.55 3.13
C PHE A 333 -18.59 -6.57 1.99
N PRO A 334 -19.67 -7.37 1.96
CA PRO A 334 -20.00 -8.26 0.86
C PRO A 334 -20.65 -7.47 -0.30
N VAL A 335 -19.96 -6.43 -0.77
CA VAL A 335 -20.39 -5.59 -1.89
C VAL A 335 -19.38 -5.67 -3.02
N ILE A 336 -19.86 -5.41 -4.22
CA ILE A 336 -19.04 -5.11 -5.40
C ILE A 336 -19.43 -3.72 -5.88
N ILE A 337 -18.45 -2.87 -6.14
CA ILE A 337 -18.68 -1.57 -6.78
C ILE A 337 -17.94 -1.61 -8.11
N LYS A 338 -18.67 -1.44 -9.21
CA LYS A 338 -18.01 -1.43 -10.52
C LYS A 338 -17.12 -0.19 -10.63
N PRO A 339 -15.86 -0.30 -11.10
CA PRO A 339 -14.96 0.84 -11.29
C PRO A 339 -15.60 2.00 -12.06
N LYS A 340 -16.37 1.73 -13.12
CA LYS A 340 -17.15 2.76 -13.83
C LYS A 340 -18.22 3.53 -13.02
N TRP A 341 -18.51 3.13 -11.78
CA TRP A 341 -19.38 3.84 -10.85
C TRP A 341 -18.60 4.66 -9.82
N VAL A 342 -17.28 4.55 -9.81
CA VAL A 342 -16.38 5.30 -8.95
C VAL A 342 -16.03 6.61 -9.66
N PRO A 343 -16.34 7.77 -9.08
CA PRO A 343 -15.92 9.04 -9.63
C PRO A 343 -14.39 9.16 -9.56
N PRO A 344 -13.75 9.90 -10.48
CA PRO A 344 -12.31 10.12 -10.42
C PRO A 344 -11.93 10.77 -9.09
N LEU A 345 -10.74 10.44 -8.59
CA LEU A 345 -10.19 11.02 -7.39
C LEU A 345 -10.11 12.56 -7.54
N PRO A 346 -10.47 13.36 -6.52
CA PRO A 346 -10.49 14.81 -6.66
C PRO A 346 -9.09 15.34 -7.00
N LYS A 347 -9.02 16.29 -7.94
CA LYS A 347 -7.75 16.97 -8.26
C LYS A 347 -7.14 17.54 -6.97
N ASN A 348 -5.82 17.40 -6.81
CA ASN A 348 -5.08 17.87 -5.62
C ASN A 348 -5.45 17.22 -4.28
N ILE A 349 -6.13 16.07 -4.24
CA ILE A 349 -6.56 15.52 -2.94
C ILE A 349 -5.40 15.33 -1.95
N HIS A 350 -4.21 14.93 -2.41
CA HIS A 350 -3.03 14.85 -1.55
C HIS A 350 -2.66 16.19 -0.93
N ALA A 351 -2.62 17.25 -1.73
CA ALA A 351 -2.33 18.59 -1.23
C ALA A 351 -3.42 19.09 -0.28
N ILE A 352 -4.69 18.77 -0.55
CA ILE A 352 -5.83 19.11 0.33
C ILE A 352 -5.67 18.42 1.68
N LEU A 353 -5.42 17.11 1.68
CA LEU A 353 -5.26 16.32 2.90
C LEU A 353 -4.06 16.76 3.77
N GLU A 354 -3.05 17.39 3.17
CA GLU A 354 -1.91 17.98 3.85
C GLU A 354 -2.14 19.42 4.37
N GLN A 355 -3.28 20.06 4.05
CA GLN A 355 -3.63 21.38 4.57
C GLN A 355 -3.87 21.32 6.08
N GLU A 356 -3.56 22.43 6.76
CA GLU A 356 -3.89 22.60 8.18
C GLU A 356 -5.42 22.63 8.36
N ASP A 357 -5.90 21.97 9.39
CA ASP A 357 -7.32 21.95 9.74
C ASP A 357 -7.75 23.32 10.30
N PRO A 358 -8.70 24.02 9.66
CA PRO A 358 -9.09 25.36 10.07
C PRO A 358 -9.76 25.42 11.45
N THR A 359 -10.15 24.28 12.02
CA THR A 359 -10.79 24.19 13.34
C THR A 359 -9.91 23.56 14.41
N GLU A 360 -8.81 22.90 14.04
CA GLU A 360 -7.82 22.29 14.95
C GLU A 360 -6.39 22.71 14.55
N PRO A 361 -5.93 23.89 14.99
CA PRO A 361 -4.60 24.41 14.63
C PRO A 361 -3.47 23.43 14.94
N GLY A 362 -2.53 23.32 14.00
CA GLY A 362 -1.37 22.42 14.07
C GLY A 362 -1.64 20.99 13.64
N LYS A 363 -2.88 20.61 13.31
CA LYS A 363 -3.20 19.30 12.71
C LYS A 363 -3.54 19.44 11.23
N LYS A 364 -3.32 18.38 10.47
CA LYS A 364 -3.68 18.30 9.04
C LYS A 364 -5.06 17.68 8.84
N LEU A 365 -5.69 17.96 7.71
CA LEU A 365 -7.01 17.38 7.36
C LEU A 365 -6.99 15.85 7.35
N LYS A 366 -5.90 15.19 6.91
CA LYS A 366 -5.80 13.71 6.99
C LYS A 366 -5.84 13.14 8.41
N GLU A 367 -5.45 13.93 9.41
CA GLU A 367 -5.41 13.51 10.82
C GLU A 367 -6.78 13.65 11.48
N THR A 368 -7.55 14.69 11.11
CA THR A 368 -8.81 15.06 11.75
C THR A 368 -10.05 14.65 10.96
N CYS A 369 -9.92 14.41 9.66
CA CYS A 369 -10.99 13.98 8.78
C CYS A 369 -10.82 12.53 8.34
N ALA A 370 -11.92 11.94 7.89
CA ALA A 370 -11.95 10.71 7.12
C ALA A 370 -12.29 11.07 5.68
N PHE A 371 -11.53 10.50 4.75
CA PHE A 371 -11.77 10.62 3.31
C PHE A 371 -12.29 9.28 2.78
N PHE A 372 -13.45 9.27 2.15
CA PHE A 372 -14.07 8.02 1.69
C PHE A 372 -14.87 8.18 0.40
N LEU A 373 -15.00 7.08 -0.33
CA LEU A 373 -15.87 6.96 -1.48
C LEU A 373 -17.31 6.73 -1.00
N ARG A 374 -18.25 7.57 -1.43
CA ARG A 374 -19.69 7.32 -1.32
C ARG A 374 -20.20 6.76 -2.65
N PRO A 375 -20.44 5.45 -2.79
CA PRO A 375 -20.96 4.90 -4.03
C PRO A 375 -22.44 5.25 -4.21
N GLU A 376 -22.86 5.56 -5.44
CA GLU A 376 -24.28 5.69 -5.77
C GLU A 376 -24.95 4.32 -5.91
N LYS A 377 -24.19 3.34 -6.44
CA LYS A 377 -24.65 2.01 -6.83
C LYS A 377 -23.72 0.95 -6.27
N VAL A 378 -24.30 -0.15 -5.82
CA VAL A 378 -23.56 -1.33 -5.32
C VAL A 378 -24.21 -2.61 -5.85
N ILE A 379 -23.45 -3.69 -5.91
CA ILE A 379 -23.99 -5.05 -6.04
C ILE A 379 -23.79 -5.72 -4.68
N LEU A 380 -24.89 -5.99 -3.98
CA LEU A 380 -24.86 -6.68 -2.70
C LEU A 380 -24.81 -8.20 -2.95
N ARG A 381 -23.85 -8.89 -2.34
CA ARG A 381 -23.85 -10.36 -2.24
C ARG A 381 -24.61 -10.76 -0.98
N GLU A 382 -25.76 -11.40 -1.18
CA GLU A 382 -26.58 -11.92 -0.09
C GLU A 382 -25.97 -13.24 0.45
N GLU A 383 -26.45 -13.71 1.61
CA GLU A 383 -25.89 -14.92 2.26
C GLU A 383 -26.07 -16.21 1.43
N ASP A 384 -27.05 -16.25 0.53
CA ASP A 384 -27.28 -17.35 -0.40
C ASP A 384 -26.36 -17.31 -1.64
N GLY A 385 -25.47 -16.32 -1.71
CA GLY A 385 -24.58 -16.08 -2.83
C GLY A 385 -25.23 -15.34 -4.00
N SER A 386 -26.51 -14.96 -3.90
CA SER A 386 -27.16 -14.16 -4.93
C SER A 386 -26.64 -12.73 -4.96
N GLU A 387 -26.56 -12.16 -6.16
CA GLU A 387 -26.09 -10.80 -6.38
C GLU A 387 -27.26 -9.87 -6.73
N LYS A 388 -27.47 -8.83 -5.92
CA LYS A 388 -28.52 -7.83 -6.14
C LYS A 388 -27.92 -6.45 -6.37
N LYS A 389 -28.06 -5.96 -7.61
CA LYS A 389 -27.73 -4.56 -7.93
C LYS A 389 -28.74 -3.62 -7.27
N SER A 390 -28.24 -2.62 -6.54
CA SER A 390 -29.06 -1.63 -5.84
C SER A 390 -28.40 -0.25 -5.86
N TYR A 391 -29.21 0.79 -5.66
CA TYR A 391 -28.70 2.09 -5.20
C TYR A 391 -28.28 1.99 -3.74
N LEU A 392 -27.31 2.80 -3.33
CA LEU A 392 -26.94 2.94 -1.92
C LEU A 392 -28.03 3.75 -1.20
N THR A 393 -28.99 3.05 -0.59
CA THR A 393 -30.05 3.64 0.23
C THR A 393 -29.80 3.36 1.71
N PHE A 394 -30.59 3.99 2.59
CA PHE A 394 -30.55 3.66 4.03
C PHE A 394 -30.89 2.20 4.33
N GLU A 395 -31.77 1.57 3.54
CA GLU A 395 -32.01 0.12 3.63
C GLU A 395 -30.75 -0.68 3.37
N VAL A 396 -29.97 -0.32 2.34
CA VAL A 396 -28.70 -0.97 2.03
C VAL A 396 -27.68 -0.72 3.14
N VAL A 397 -27.54 0.52 3.63
CA VAL A 397 -26.63 0.84 4.74
C VAL A 397 -26.97 0.02 6.00
N ASN A 398 -28.25 -0.09 6.35
CA ASN A 398 -28.72 -0.91 7.47
C ASN A 398 -28.42 -2.42 7.26
N LYS A 399 -28.47 -2.93 6.03
CA LYS A 399 -28.01 -4.31 5.76
C LYS A 399 -26.51 -4.44 5.99
N LEU A 400 -25.72 -3.47 5.50
CA LEU A 400 -24.27 -3.48 5.62
C LEU A 400 -23.79 -3.44 7.07
N THR A 401 -24.52 -2.79 7.98
CA THR A 401 -24.19 -2.77 9.41
C THR A 401 -24.28 -4.16 10.08
N GLY A 402 -25.14 -5.03 9.55
CA GLY A 402 -25.30 -6.42 10.01
C GLY A 402 -24.39 -7.42 9.30
N MET A 403 -23.72 -7.02 8.22
CA MET A 403 -22.94 -7.91 7.35
C MET A 403 -21.48 -7.49 7.12
N PRO A 404 -20.73 -6.87 8.06
CA PRO A 404 -19.30 -6.72 7.85
C PRO A 404 -18.63 -8.11 7.77
N LYS A 405 -17.61 -8.26 6.91
CA LYS A 405 -16.90 -9.54 6.77
C LYS A 405 -16.30 -10.02 8.10
N ASN A 406 -15.83 -9.07 8.92
CA ASN A 406 -15.47 -9.32 10.30
C ASN A 406 -16.69 -9.14 11.22
N ARG A 407 -17.28 -10.24 11.66
CA ARG A 407 -18.50 -10.24 12.50
C ARG A 407 -18.34 -9.55 13.85
N SER A 408 -17.11 -9.40 14.37
CA SER A 408 -16.89 -8.65 15.63
C SER A 408 -17.15 -7.15 15.49
N GLN A 409 -17.20 -6.64 14.25
CA GLN A 409 -17.37 -5.22 13.93
C GLN A 409 -18.78 -4.89 13.43
N TRP A 410 -19.79 -5.71 13.75
CA TRP A 410 -21.19 -5.38 13.48
C TRP A 410 -21.63 -4.10 14.25
N VAL A 411 -22.58 -3.39 13.66
CA VAL A 411 -23.17 -2.16 14.19
C VAL A 411 -24.68 -2.38 14.33
N LEU A 412 -25.23 -2.11 15.51
CA LEU A 412 -26.68 -2.06 15.66
C LEU A 412 -27.20 -0.77 15.04
N TYR A 413 -28.25 -0.84 14.23
CA TYR A 413 -28.81 0.32 13.57
C TYR A 413 -30.14 0.70 14.21
N SER A 414 -30.30 1.95 14.62
CA SER A 414 -31.43 2.41 15.42
C SER A 414 -32.00 3.71 14.89
N ILE A 415 -33.21 3.62 14.35
CA ILE A 415 -33.93 4.75 13.77
C ILE A 415 -35.39 4.65 14.24
N PRO A 416 -36.00 5.75 14.73
CA PRO A 416 -37.44 5.79 15.02
C PRO A 416 -38.25 5.36 13.79
N SER A 417 -39.27 4.52 13.95
CA SER A 417 -40.01 3.94 12.81
C SER A 417 -40.57 5.00 11.86
N SER A 418 -41.04 6.15 12.38
CA SER A 418 -41.53 7.25 11.54
C SER A 418 -40.44 7.87 10.66
N LEU A 419 -39.23 8.02 11.19
CA LEU A 419 -38.08 8.50 10.42
C LEU A 419 -37.59 7.43 9.44
N TRP A 420 -37.62 6.16 9.83
CA TRP A 420 -37.22 5.04 8.97
C TRP A 420 -38.06 4.97 7.69
N ASP A 421 -39.39 5.11 7.81
CA ASP A 421 -40.27 5.10 6.64
C ASP A 421 -39.97 6.23 5.66
N HIS A 422 -39.47 7.36 6.16
CA HIS A 422 -39.03 8.49 5.34
C HIS A 422 -37.65 8.25 4.69
N LEU A 423 -36.70 7.66 5.43
CA LEU A 423 -35.31 7.54 4.97
C LEU A 423 -35.02 6.28 4.16
N ARG A 424 -35.67 5.14 4.43
CA ARG A 424 -35.25 3.81 3.93
C ARG A 424 -35.03 3.72 2.42
N ALA A 425 -35.85 4.43 1.65
CA ALA A 425 -35.82 4.43 0.19
C ALA A 425 -35.09 5.65 -0.40
N MET A 426 -34.57 6.55 0.45
CA MET A 426 -33.79 7.71 0.00
C MET A 426 -32.44 7.23 -0.52
N PRO A 427 -32.15 7.39 -1.83
CA PRO A 427 -30.85 7.02 -2.38
C PRO A 427 -29.80 8.07 -2.00
N ALA A 428 -28.54 7.65 -1.96
CA ALA A 428 -27.43 8.58 -2.12
C ALA A 428 -27.64 9.34 -3.44
N THR A 429 -27.67 10.67 -3.38
CA THR A 429 -28.03 11.52 -4.52
C THR A 429 -27.05 11.42 -5.67
N GLU A 430 -25.77 11.19 -5.36
CA GLU A 430 -24.68 11.07 -6.34
C GLU A 430 -23.49 10.29 -5.76
N ALA A 431 -22.76 9.61 -6.64
CA ALA A 431 -21.46 9.04 -6.30
C ALA A 431 -20.47 10.19 -6.11
N GLY A 432 -19.68 10.16 -5.05
CA GLY A 432 -18.77 11.26 -4.75
C GLY A 432 -17.70 10.87 -3.76
N TRP A 433 -16.64 11.67 -3.70
CA TRP A 433 -15.65 11.57 -2.66
C TRP A 433 -16.02 12.52 -1.51
N VAL A 434 -15.96 12.02 -0.29
CA VAL A 434 -16.43 12.74 0.90
C VAL A 434 -15.29 12.88 1.90
N LEU A 435 -14.96 14.11 2.27
CA LEU A 435 -14.05 14.43 3.37
C LEU A 435 -14.86 14.96 4.55
N ILE A 436 -14.96 14.22 5.64
CA ILE A 436 -15.78 14.58 6.80
C ILE A 436 -14.95 14.53 8.08
N ARG A 437 -15.18 15.47 9.01
CA ARG A 437 -14.47 15.43 10.29
C ARG A 437 -14.88 14.20 11.10
N LYS A 438 -13.88 13.55 11.71
CA LYS A 438 -14.08 12.43 12.65
C LYS A 438 -14.67 12.91 13.98
N GLU A 439 -14.46 14.18 14.32
CA GLU A 439 -14.93 14.81 15.55
C GLU A 439 -15.80 16.05 15.27
N MET A 440 -16.57 16.47 16.28
CA MET A 440 -17.35 17.70 16.19
C MET A 440 -16.45 18.93 16.24
N ILE A 441 -16.88 20.00 15.56
CA ILE A 441 -16.21 21.30 15.63
C ILE A 441 -16.17 21.78 17.09
N PRO A 442 -14.99 22.16 17.62
CA PRO A 442 -14.86 22.65 18.98
C PRO A 442 -15.83 23.80 19.29
N GLY A 443 -16.52 23.71 20.42
CA GLY A 443 -17.51 24.71 20.85
C GLY A 443 -18.82 24.69 20.05
N SER A 444 -19.05 23.76 19.13
CA SER A 444 -20.34 23.68 18.41
C SER A 444 -21.51 23.24 19.30
N ARG A 445 -21.25 22.46 20.34
CA ARG A 445 -22.31 21.98 21.24
C ARG A 445 -23.00 23.10 21.99
N PHE A 446 -24.23 22.83 22.45
CA PHE A 446 -25.06 23.76 23.21
C PHE A 446 -25.34 25.09 22.46
N LYS A 447 -25.17 25.10 21.14
CA LYS A 447 -25.51 26.22 20.27
C LYS A 447 -26.73 25.88 19.42
N SER A 448 -27.49 26.91 19.03
CA SER A 448 -28.50 26.76 17.99
C SER A 448 -27.87 26.28 16.69
N PHE A 449 -28.64 25.58 15.86
CA PHE A 449 -28.16 25.05 14.58
C PHE A 449 -27.56 26.15 13.68
N GLU A 450 -28.20 27.32 13.63
CA GLU A 450 -27.68 28.46 12.86
C GLU A 450 -26.34 29.00 13.41
N ASN A 451 -26.12 28.95 14.73
CA ASN A 451 -24.84 29.32 15.31
C ASN A 451 -23.78 28.23 15.12
N GLN A 452 -24.16 26.95 15.00
CA GLN A 452 -23.24 25.88 14.65
C GLN A 452 -22.75 26.01 13.21
N LYS A 453 -23.65 26.27 12.26
CA LYS A 453 -23.31 26.51 10.85
C LYS A 453 -22.26 27.60 10.68
N ARG A 454 -22.35 28.67 11.47
CA ARG A 454 -21.38 29.79 11.46
C ARG A 454 -19.97 29.39 11.90
N LEU A 455 -19.78 28.22 12.51
CA LEU A 455 -18.47 27.70 12.90
C LEU A 455 -17.79 26.90 11.78
N LEU A 456 -18.54 26.52 10.73
CA LEU A 456 -17.95 25.92 9.54
C LEU A 456 -17.04 26.95 8.86
N LYS A 457 -15.88 26.50 8.41
CA LYS A 457 -14.88 27.33 7.75
C LYS A 457 -14.60 26.77 6.36
N GLU A 458 -14.14 27.65 5.48
CA GLU A 458 -13.68 27.29 4.13
C GLU A 458 -14.77 26.59 3.31
N LYS A 459 -14.49 25.37 2.82
CA LYS A 459 -15.37 24.56 1.96
C LYS A 459 -16.21 23.56 2.73
N PHE A 460 -16.13 23.55 4.07
CA PHE A 460 -16.95 22.66 4.88
C PHE A 460 -18.40 23.13 4.93
N GLU A 461 -19.32 22.21 4.72
CA GLU A 461 -20.76 22.35 4.89
C GLU A 461 -21.29 21.41 5.99
N VAL A 462 -22.57 21.53 6.33
CA VAL A 462 -23.25 20.61 7.24
C VAL A 462 -23.36 19.23 6.57
N PRO A 463 -23.12 18.09 7.24
CA PRO A 463 -23.24 16.77 6.62
C PRO A 463 -24.68 16.40 6.30
N THR A 464 -24.89 15.58 5.27
CA THR A 464 -26.17 14.88 5.10
C THR A 464 -26.29 13.75 6.13
N ILE A 465 -27.50 13.23 6.36
CA ILE A 465 -27.68 12.03 7.19
C ILE A 465 -26.88 10.86 6.59
N MET A 466 -26.88 10.71 5.27
CA MET A 466 -26.18 9.62 4.59
C MET A 466 -24.67 9.70 4.81
N ASP A 467 -24.06 10.89 4.64
CA ASP A 467 -22.61 11.06 4.80
C ASP A 467 -22.18 10.76 6.24
N ALA A 468 -22.93 11.26 7.23
CA ALA A 468 -22.63 11.03 8.64
C ALA A 468 -22.85 9.56 9.05
N ALA A 469 -23.89 8.92 8.54
CA ALA A 469 -24.16 7.50 8.79
C ALA A 469 -23.08 6.60 8.18
N LEU A 470 -22.71 6.84 6.92
CA LEU A 470 -21.65 6.10 6.25
C LEU A 470 -20.32 6.23 6.98
N LEU A 471 -19.92 7.46 7.34
CA LEU A 471 -18.72 7.69 8.14
C LEU A 471 -18.69 6.81 9.40
N TYR A 472 -19.80 6.75 10.14
CA TYR A 472 -19.90 5.93 11.34
C TYR A 472 -19.74 4.45 11.02
N VAL A 473 -20.48 3.94 10.03
CA VAL A 473 -20.46 2.52 9.63
C VAL A 473 -19.09 2.10 9.16
N ILE A 474 -18.47 2.83 8.24
CA ILE A 474 -17.17 2.45 7.67
C ILE A 474 -16.05 2.55 8.72
N THR A 475 -16.09 3.54 9.61
CA THR A 475 -15.04 3.70 10.64
C THR A 475 -15.12 2.56 11.67
N HIS A 476 -16.33 2.19 12.09
CA HIS A 476 -16.49 1.08 13.02
C HIS A 476 -16.20 -0.26 12.36
N ALA A 477 -16.68 -0.49 11.14
CA ALA A 477 -16.46 -1.72 10.41
C ALA A 477 -14.99 -1.93 10.02
N ASN A 478 -14.25 -0.87 9.69
CA ASN A 478 -12.85 -0.96 9.29
C ASN A 478 -11.90 -0.98 10.51
N GLU A 479 -12.04 0.01 11.40
CA GLU A 479 -11.08 0.26 12.48
C GLU A 479 -11.51 -0.31 13.83
N GLY A 480 -12.76 -0.79 13.96
CA GLY A 480 -13.35 -1.11 15.26
C GLY A 480 -13.54 0.12 16.16
N LYS A 481 -13.34 1.33 15.62
CA LYS A 481 -13.45 2.58 16.37
C LYS A 481 -14.86 3.13 16.28
N ARG A 482 -15.39 3.50 17.45
CA ARG A 482 -16.66 4.22 17.56
C ARG A 482 -16.41 5.72 17.43
N LEU A 483 -16.92 6.30 16.35
CA LEU A 483 -17.05 7.75 16.25
C LEU A 483 -18.17 8.22 17.17
N TYR A 484 -18.06 9.47 17.63
CA TYR A 484 -19.10 10.09 18.46
C TYR A 484 -19.50 9.22 19.68
N ARG A 485 -18.54 8.88 20.55
CA ARG A 485 -18.80 8.12 21.80
C ARG A 485 -19.85 8.80 22.68
N SER A 486 -20.76 8.01 23.27
CA SER A 486 -21.68 8.35 24.36
C SER A 486 -22.22 9.79 24.35
N GLU A 487 -23.43 9.99 23.83
CA GLU A 487 -24.11 11.31 23.79
C GLU A 487 -23.51 12.30 22.79
N ASN A 488 -22.85 11.79 21.76
CA ASN A 488 -22.27 12.60 20.73
C ASN A 488 -23.07 12.41 19.44
N TYR A 489 -23.70 13.49 19.00
CA TYR A 489 -24.45 13.54 17.76
C TYR A 489 -23.96 14.73 16.93
N THR A 490 -23.83 14.52 15.63
CA THR A 490 -23.70 15.62 14.66
C THR A 490 -25.07 15.93 14.08
N ARG A 491 -25.46 17.20 14.05
CA ARG A 491 -26.63 17.64 13.28
C ARG A 491 -26.36 17.52 11.78
N CYS A 492 -27.38 17.14 11.02
CA CYS A 492 -27.31 16.97 9.57
C CYS A 492 -28.06 18.09 8.83
N GLN A 493 -28.08 18.10 7.50
CA GLN A 493 -28.77 19.13 6.68
C GLN A 493 -30.30 18.96 6.72
N GLU A 494 -30.74 17.71 6.67
CA GLU A 494 -32.13 17.31 6.50
C GLU A 494 -32.96 17.56 7.75
N LYS A 495 -34.20 18.01 7.55
CA LYS A 495 -35.19 18.14 8.61
C LYS A 495 -36.22 17.04 8.48
N PHE A 496 -36.64 16.51 9.61
CA PHE A 496 -37.83 15.67 9.68
C PHE A 496 -38.88 16.42 10.49
N GLU A 497 -40.04 16.62 9.88
CA GLU A 497 -41.08 17.54 10.36
C GLU A 497 -40.52 18.96 10.56
N HIS A 498 -40.28 19.37 11.81
CA HIS A 498 -39.76 20.69 12.17
C HIS A 498 -38.43 20.62 12.93
N HIS A 499 -37.86 19.43 13.09
CA HIS A 499 -36.65 19.22 13.86
C HIS A 499 -35.46 18.88 12.95
N GLN A 500 -34.26 19.25 13.43
CA GLN A 500 -33.03 18.92 12.74
C GLN A 500 -32.70 17.45 12.97
N THR A 501 -32.43 16.72 11.90
CA THR A 501 -31.94 15.34 12.03
C THR A 501 -30.50 15.34 12.53
N MET A 502 -30.12 14.24 13.17
CA MET A 502 -28.80 14.06 13.76
C MET A 502 -28.38 12.59 13.73
N VAL A 503 -27.08 12.38 13.62
CA VAL A 503 -26.46 11.06 13.57
C VAL A 503 -25.42 10.95 14.68
N GLY A 504 -25.42 9.85 15.42
CA GLY A 504 -24.51 9.63 16.55
C GLY A 504 -24.37 8.17 16.94
N GLY A 505 -23.61 7.93 18.01
CA GLY A 505 -23.33 6.60 18.54
C GLY A 505 -23.85 6.39 19.96
N SER A 506 -24.33 5.19 20.26
CA SER A 506 -24.63 4.75 21.63
C SER A 506 -23.46 3.94 22.24
N ASN A 507 -23.53 3.69 23.54
CA ASN A 507 -22.53 2.88 24.25
C ASN A 507 -22.48 1.41 23.80
N TYR A 508 -23.46 0.96 23.01
CA TYR A 508 -23.63 -0.45 22.62
C TYR A 508 -23.26 -0.73 21.16
N SER A 509 -22.35 0.05 20.55
CA SER A 509 -22.03 -0.03 19.11
C SER A 509 -23.23 0.24 18.21
N GLU A 510 -24.14 1.12 18.66
CA GLU A 510 -25.36 1.43 17.93
C GLU A 510 -25.16 2.74 17.16
N LEU A 511 -25.39 2.70 15.85
CA LEU A 511 -25.59 3.89 15.03
C LEU A 511 -27.03 4.36 15.24
N ILE A 512 -27.17 5.56 15.78
CA ILE A 512 -28.46 6.20 16.02
C ILE A 512 -28.66 7.31 15.01
N VAL A 513 -29.78 7.26 14.29
CA VAL A 513 -30.30 8.40 13.52
C VAL A 513 -31.58 8.88 14.18
N ASP A 514 -31.59 10.14 14.60
CA ASP A 514 -32.70 10.74 15.34
C ASP A 514 -33.03 12.13 14.77
N TYR A 515 -34.15 12.69 15.18
CA TYR A 515 -34.57 14.06 14.93
C TYR A 515 -35.05 14.76 16.20
N ASN A 516 -35.19 14.05 17.32
CA ASN A 516 -35.87 14.60 18.48
C ASN A 516 -34.92 15.20 19.52
N GLU A 517 -34.74 16.52 19.49
CA GLU A 517 -33.95 17.26 20.48
C GLU A 517 -34.60 17.32 21.88
N THR A 518 -35.86 16.91 22.05
CA THR A 518 -36.61 17.09 23.32
C THR A 518 -36.50 15.92 24.30
N TYR A 519 -36.15 14.71 23.83
CA TYR A 519 -36.11 13.52 24.68
C TYR A 519 -34.72 13.16 25.18
N THR A 520 -33.69 13.83 24.67
CA THR A 520 -32.31 13.57 25.05
C THR A 520 -31.74 14.81 25.74
N PRO A 521 -31.20 14.72 26.97
CA PRO A 521 -30.45 15.82 27.61
C PRO A 521 -29.11 16.11 26.90
N ILE A 522 -29.01 15.71 25.63
CA ILE A 522 -27.80 15.62 24.85
C ILE A 522 -27.75 16.86 23.98
N ALA A 523 -26.69 17.64 24.11
CA ALA A 523 -26.49 18.80 23.26
C ALA A 523 -25.71 18.39 22.00
N PRO A 524 -26.38 18.17 20.86
CA PRO A 524 -25.70 17.78 19.63
C PRO A 524 -24.73 18.87 19.21
N GLY A 525 -23.61 18.47 18.62
CA GLY A 525 -22.69 19.38 17.96
C GLY A 525 -22.85 19.33 16.44
N LEU A 526 -21.84 19.81 15.75
CA LEU A 526 -21.77 19.78 14.29
C LEU A 526 -20.38 19.31 13.86
N SER A 527 -20.35 18.25 13.06
CA SER A 527 -19.22 17.88 12.20
C SER A 527 -19.32 18.66 10.88
N GLY A 528 -18.20 18.84 10.19
CA GLY A 528 -18.17 19.45 8.86
C GLY A 528 -17.90 18.41 7.78
N VAL A 529 -18.55 18.53 6.64
CA VAL A 529 -18.24 17.74 5.43
C VAL A 529 -17.77 18.63 4.28
N TRP A 530 -16.85 18.14 3.47
CA TRP A 530 -16.42 18.72 2.20
C TRP A 530 -16.56 17.65 1.12
N LYS A 531 -17.47 17.87 0.17
CA LYS A 531 -17.77 16.96 -0.94
C LYS A 531 -17.03 17.35 -2.22
N PHE A 532 -16.73 16.35 -3.05
CA PHE A 532 -16.02 16.50 -4.32
C PHE A 532 -16.75 15.82 -5.47
#